data_AF-A0A1Y2D241-F1
#
_entry.id   AF-A0A1Y2D241-F1
#
_cell.length_a   1.000
_cell.length_b   1.000
_cell.length_c   1.000
_cell.angle_alpha   90.00
_cell.angle_beta   90.00
_cell.angle_gamma   90.00
#
_symmetry.space_group_name_H-M   'P 1'
#
loop_
_entity.id
_entity.type
_entity.pdbx_description
1 polymer ?
#
loop_
_entity_poly.entity_id
_entity_poly.type
_entity_poly.pdbx_seq_one_letter_code
_entity_poly.pdbx_strand_id
1 'polypeptide(L)'
;MFHPDLISQSCQYEDKIVGMPFSIGYSMLYYNKVLLQKYGKTIPETWDELIDTNSEHGLCSLIEFIYSCRNSVDSPFPDMENEIFHSDIDFALNSLFGGNALFIKFWTLPNSMLELMEYDMAPLPGKLKGVSGTSIAGYNIGIDSSISKRKINAAIEALKFLSSKELQKKYLLNDDLVSGITELYKDEEVCKHIRCDAFLKVQPIGRPTTNLYSSTEYYQRIINYAHQYLYGNETASKALKQISDLTAIHFISMTKDRPSKIYANIYFIIVNVLSFIFLTSIILLFTKKYKVYFDYLSPSFWIVIIIGLIIILSSFYTTIGPYTNMKCKLHNILLLFGCTMNISPFLHKLIVDCPERNKISEWASKHSNLFILIFMVINSILSLITLINQNPEVETVILNEGENFRKCSAKGKISLVIMGLVLFYYFFIVISILFLCYIEWCVKTYIYDVRTITIAIYFNVISATLHTILYFTNFKNYIFYFIFNNGFIIMSAVTSYIFEFGFRLFIPFNKKKENEVILYINTIYNLRGNKNNMDNNQQSFSSNIFTDISSSSDSTERSSEINPKYCHISTTPSISNNSFFLKLVNYHNQSINMRSGSIVPSNDISSSKKSNVI
;
A
#
# COMPACT_ATOMS: atom_id res chain seq x y z
N MET A 1 11.14 24.05 40.89
CA MET A 1 10.41 23.66 39.67
C MET A 1 10.69 22.19 39.37
N PHE A 2 9.81 21.48 38.65
CA PHE A 2 10.09 20.10 38.19
C PHE A 2 11.25 20.09 37.18
N HIS A 3 12.05 19.03 37.17
CA HIS A 3 13.13 18.88 36.18
C HIS A 3 12.54 18.79 34.76
N PRO A 4 13.01 19.59 33.77
CA PRO A 4 12.50 19.53 32.40
C PRO A 4 12.61 18.13 31.78
N ASP A 5 13.77 17.48 31.91
CA ASP A 5 13.99 16.13 31.39
C ASP A 5 12.99 15.14 31.98
N LEU A 6 12.72 15.20 33.28
CA LEU A 6 11.73 14.34 33.91
C LEU A 6 10.34 14.50 33.28
N ILE A 7 9.87 15.73 33.09
CA ILE A 7 8.57 15.99 32.45
C ILE A 7 8.53 15.43 31.04
N SER A 8 9.60 15.61 30.26
CA SER A 8 9.68 15.07 28.90
C SER A 8 9.68 13.54 28.85
N GLN A 9 10.29 12.89 29.85
CA GLN A 9 10.49 11.45 29.89
C GLN A 9 9.32 10.67 30.52
N SER A 10 8.56 11.27 31.44
CA SER A 10 7.52 10.56 32.19
C SER A 10 6.11 11.12 32.03
N CYS A 11 5.93 12.35 31.53
CA CYS A 11 4.64 13.06 31.59
C CYS A 11 4.10 13.52 30.23
N GLN A 12 4.79 13.19 29.13
CA GLN A 12 4.39 13.56 27.78
C GLN A 12 3.79 12.39 27.00
N TYR A 13 2.77 12.70 26.20
CA TYR A 13 2.19 11.82 25.19
C TYR A 13 1.89 12.65 23.94
N GLU A 14 2.39 12.24 22.78
CA GLU A 14 2.26 12.97 21.50
C GLU A 14 2.62 14.46 21.61
N ASP A 15 3.80 14.76 22.18
CA ASP A 15 4.33 16.12 22.41
C ASP A 15 3.47 17.01 23.33
N LYS A 16 2.49 16.43 24.05
CA LYS A 16 1.65 17.13 25.02
C LYS A 16 1.88 16.62 26.42
N ILE A 17 1.89 17.53 27.40
CA ILE A 17 1.92 17.17 28.82
C ILE A 17 0.53 16.66 29.21
N VAL A 18 0.45 15.40 29.65
CA VAL A 18 -0.82 14.74 30.03
C VAL A 18 -0.96 14.54 31.55
N GLY A 19 0.08 14.85 32.31
CA GLY A 19 0.07 14.79 33.77
C GLY A 19 1.28 15.46 34.39
N MET A 20 1.32 15.47 35.72
CA MET A 20 2.43 15.97 36.52
C MET A 20 2.95 14.84 37.42
N PRO A 21 4.27 14.76 37.68
CA PRO A 21 4.81 13.78 38.62
C PRO A 21 4.26 14.05 40.02
N PHE A 22 3.72 13.02 40.67
CA PHE A 22 3.31 13.07 42.07
C PHE A 22 4.34 12.42 42.98
N SER A 23 4.87 11.28 42.59
CA SER A 23 6.01 10.62 43.23
C SER A 23 6.86 9.92 42.19
N ILE A 24 8.16 9.78 42.48
CA ILE A 24 9.14 9.29 41.52
C ILE A 24 10.02 8.23 42.14
N GLY A 25 10.25 7.15 41.43
CA GLY A 25 11.25 6.17 41.78
C GLY A 25 12.41 6.23 40.80
N TYR A 26 13.62 6.04 41.32
CA TYR A 26 14.83 5.91 40.51
C TYR A 26 15.45 4.54 40.74
N SER A 27 16.12 3.98 39.73
CA SER A 27 17.04 2.86 39.95
C SER A 27 18.41 3.39 40.35
N MET A 28 18.89 2.97 41.53
CA MET A 28 20.09 3.48 42.18
C MET A 28 21.09 2.35 42.40
N LEU A 29 22.37 2.71 42.54
CA LEU A 29 23.41 1.81 43.02
C LEU A 29 23.52 1.96 44.54
N TYR A 30 23.14 0.94 45.27
CA TYR A 30 23.40 0.80 46.69
C TYR A 30 24.79 0.25 46.92
N TYR A 31 25.51 0.80 47.90
CA TYR A 31 26.84 0.33 48.31
C TYR A 31 26.93 0.17 49.83
N ASN A 32 27.53 -0.91 50.29
CA ASN A 32 27.72 -1.15 51.72
C ASN A 32 28.94 -0.35 52.20
N LYS A 33 28.70 0.63 53.09
CA LYS A 33 29.74 1.54 53.61
C LYS A 33 30.85 0.80 54.37
N VAL A 34 30.48 -0.20 55.18
CA VAL A 34 31.40 -0.96 56.03
C VAL A 34 32.28 -1.87 55.18
N LEU A 35 31.70 -2.58 54.22
CA LEU A 35 32.46 -3.44 53.31
C LEU A 35 33.38 -2.63 52.39
N LEU A 36 32.90 -1.49 51.88
CA LEU A 36 33.69 -0.62 51.02
C LEU A 36 34.94 -0.08 51.73
N GLN A 37 34.80 0.32 53.00
CA GLN A 37 35.93 0.69 53.85
C GLN A 37 36.85 -0.49 54.18
N LYS A 38 36.27 -1.66 54.54
CA LYS A 38 37.02 -2.87 54.87
C LYS A 38 37.93 -3.34 53.72
N TYR A 39 37.46 -3.22 52.47
CA TYR A 39 38.21 -3.65 51.29
C TYR A 39 38.96 -2.52 50.57
N GLY A 40 38.94 -1.29 51.11
CA GLY A 40 39.62 -0.14 50.51
C GLY A 40 39.13 0.18 49.08
N LYS A 41 37.85 -0.03 48.80
CA LYS A 41 37.23 0.24 47.50
C LYS A 41 36.59 1.63 47.47
N THR A 42 36.31 2.14 46.28
CA THR A 42 35.59 3.41 46.06
C THR A 42 34.24 3.15 45.41
N ILE A 43 33.33 4.13 45.48
CA ILE A 43 32.06 4.07 44.74
C ILE A 43 32.38 4.19 43.25
N PRO A 44 31.96 3.22 42.41
CA PRO A 44 32.30 3.24 40.99
C PRO A 44 31.46 4.28 40.24
N GLU A 45 32.12 5.06 39.39
CA GLU A 45 31.46 6.00 38.46
C GLU A 45 31.29 5.39 37.06
N THR A 46 32.06 4.33 36.75
CA THR A 46 31.99 3.63 35.47
C THR A 46 31.67 2.14 35.61
N TRP A 47 31.12 1.53 34.55
CA TRP A 47 30.87 0.09 34.51
C TRP A 47 32.16 -0.72 34.64
N ASP A 48 33.25 -0.26 34.04
CA ASP A 48 34.57 -0.89 34.16
C ASP A 48 35.07 -0.84 35.60
N GLU A 49 34.96 0.31 36.29
CA GLU A 49 35.28 0.42 37.72
C GLU A 49 34.42 -0.52 38.58
N LEU A 50 33.12 -0.64 38.29
CA LEU A 50 32.24 -1.57 39.00
C LEU A 50 32.69 -3.03 38.77
N ILE A 51 33.05 -3.41 37.54
CA ILE A 51 33.54 -4.76 37.23
C ILE A 51 34.88 -5.02 37.92
N ASP A 52 35.80 -4.06 37.90
CA ASP A 52 37.12 -4.12 38.53
C ASP A 52 37.07 -4.11 40.06
N THR A 53 35.95 -3.70 40.66
CA THR A 53 35.76 -3.86 42.11
C THR A 53 35.64 -5.33 42.52
N ASN A 54 35.29 -6.21 41.59
CA ASN A 54 35.27 -7.64 41.82
C ASN A 54 36.71 -8.15 41.89
N SER A 55 37.11 -8.74 43.02
CA SER A 55 38.46 -9.30 43.13
C SER A 55 38.67 -10.40 42.08
N GLU A 56 39.86 -10.51 41.49
CA GLU A 56 40.24 -11.64 40.62
C GLU A 56 39.87 -12.98 41.27
N HIS A 57 40.07 -13.08 42.59
CA HIS A 57 39.63 -14.23 43.40
C HIS A 57 38.12 -14.43 43.49
N GLY A 58 37.32 -13.38 43.48
CA GLY A 58 35.85 -13.44 43.46
C GLY A 58 35.31 -13.85 42.08
N LEU A 59 35.97 -13.41 41.01
CA LEU A 59 35.71 -13.90 39.66
C LEU A 59 36.11 -15.38 39.52
N CYS A 60 37.28 -15.77 40.04
CA CYS A 60 37.70 -17.16 40.13
C CYS A 60 36.72 -18.00 40.95
N SER A 61 36.30 -17.53 42.13
CA SER A 61 35.34 -18.23 43.00
C SER A 61 33.95 -18.33 42.35
N LEU A 62 33.52 -17.33 41.60
CA LEU A 62 32.28 -17.37 40.82
C LEU A 62 32.39 -18.39 39.68
N ILE A 63 33.51 -18.39 38.95
CA ILE A 63 33.79 -19.37 37.89
C ILE A 63 33.88 -20.77 38.49
N GLU A 64 34.54 -20.95 39.64
CA GLU A 64 34.65 -22.21 40.38
C GLU A 64 33.30 -22.69 40.89
N PHE A 65 32.46 -21.79 41.41
CA PHE A 65 31.08 -22.07 41.81
C PHE A 65 30.25 -22.52 40.61
N ILE A 66 30.28 -21.77 39.51
CA ILE A 66 29.61 -22.16 38.24
C ILE A 66 30.14 -23.52 37.77
N TYR A 67 31.46 -23.76 37.86
CA TYR A 67 32.08 -25.02 37.51
C TYR A 67 31.59 -26.16 38.42
N SER A 68 31.29 -25.89 39.69
CA SER A 68 30.78 -26.88 40.65
C SER A 68 29.33 -27.30 40.38
N CYS A 69 28.55 -26.49 39.66
CA CYS A 69 27.15 -26.77 39.29
C CYS A 69 27.01 -27.79 38.14
N ARG A 70 28.10 -28.40 37.66
CA ARG A 70 28.05 -29.42 36.61
C ARG A 70 27.53 -30.77 37.14
N ASN A 71 26.75 -31.46 36.31
CA ASN A 71 26.13 -32.74 36.69
C ASN A 71 27.14 -33.88 36.93
N SER A 72 28.34 -33.81 36.33
CA SER A 72 29.44 -34.75 36.56
C SER A 72 30.79 -34.13 36.24
N VAL A 73 31.89 -34.75 36.68
CA VAL A 73 33.26 -34.24 36.47
C VAL A 73 33.57 -34.04 34.98
N ASP A 74 33.04 -34.92 34.12
CA ASP A 74 33.26 -34.92 32.67
C ASP A 74 32.22 -34.09 31.89
N SER A 75 31.24 -33.50 32.58
CA SER A 75 30.24 -32.64 31.93
C SER A 75 30.89 -31.36 31.40
N PRO A 76 30.50 -30.89 30.20
CA PRO A 76 30.91 -29.56 29.71
C PRO A 76 30.42 -28.47 30.68
N PHE A 77 30.90 -27.24 30.49
CA PHE A 77 30.42 -26.09 31.25
C PHE A 77 28.88 -26.11 31.26
N PRO A 78 28.23 -25.99 32.43
CA PRO A 78 26.78 -25.93 32.46
C PRO A 78 26.34 -24.77 31.56
N ASP A 79 25.51 -25.06 30.56
CA ASP A 79 24.83 -24.01 29.80
C ASP A 79 24.12 -23.15 30.85
N MET A 80 24.43 -21.86 30.89
CA MET A 80 23.86 -20.94 31.87
C MET A 80 22.37 -20.76 31.57
N GLU A 81 21.55 -21.73 31.98
CA GLU A 81 20.10 -21.59 31.98
C GLU A 81 19.69 -20.50 32.98
N ASN A 82 18.59 -19.85 32.64
CA ASN A 82 18.11 -18.56 33.12
C ASN A 82 18.00 -18.35 34.65
N GLU A 83 18.12 -19.38 35.48
CA GLU A 83 17.81 -19.30 36.92
C GLU A 83 18.79 -18.44 37.73
N ILE A 84 20.08 -18.34 37.37
CA ILE A 84 21.07 -17.58 38.15
C ILE A 84 20.96 -16.06 37.92
N PHE A 85 20.52 -15.63 36.73
CA PHE A 85 20.37 -14.21 36.38
C PHE A 85 18.96 -13.65 36.57
N HIS A 86 18.02 -14.48 37.04
CA HIS A 86 16.76 -14.01 37.62
C HIS A 86 16.99 -13.55 39.06
N SER A 87 17.82 -12.52 39.29
CA SER A 87 17.82 -11.89 40.60
C SER A 87 16.47 -11.19 40.78
N ASP A 88 15.51 -11.94 41.32
CA ASP A 88 14.20 -11.49 41.72
C ASP A 88 14.35 -10.27 42.63
N ILE A 89 13.32 -9.42 42.67
CA ILE A 89 13.22 -8.33 43.65
C ILE A 89 13.53 -8.87 45.05
N ASP A 90 13.10 -10.10 45.32
CA ASP A 90 13.36 -10.82 46.58
C ASP A 90 14.85 -11.09 46.81
N PHE A 91 15.63 -11.46 45.80
CA PHE A 91 17.08 -11.66 45.95
C PHE A 91 17.79 -10.36 46.28
N ALA A 92 17.43 -9.27 45.57
CA ALA A 92 18.02 -7.96 45.82
C ALA A 92 17.67 -7.43 47.21
N LEU A 93 16.41 -7.60 47.66
CA LEU A 93 15.98 -7.26 49.01
C LEU A 93 16.68 -8.10 50.08
N ASN A 94 16.75 -9.42 49.91
CA ASN A 94 17.46 -10.30 50.84
C ASN A 94 18.94 -9.95 50.96
N SER A 95 19.57 -9.55 49.85
CA SER A 95 20.98 -9.12 49.83
C SER A 95 21.18 -7.76 50.52
N LEU A 96 20.22 -6.83 50.37
CA LEU A 96 20.20 -5.54 51.07
C LEU A 96 20.03 -5.74 52.59
N PHE A 97 19.04 -6.52 53.02
CA PHE A 97 18.83 -6.82 54.43
C PHE A 97 19.95 -7.67 55.04
N GLY A 98 20.53 -8.58 54.26
CA GLY A 98 21.60 -9.45 54.71
C GLY A 98 22.95 -8.74 54.88
N GLY A 99 23.14 -7.53 54.33
CA GLY A 99 24.39 -6.78 54.49
C GLY A 99 25.60 -7.34 53.72
N ASN A 100 25.41 -8.40 52.92
CA ASN A 100 26.51 -9.22 52.40
C ASN A 100 27.01 -8.80 51.01
N ALA A 101 26.34 -7.87 50.33
CA ALA A 101 26.75 -7.41 49.02
C ALA A 101 27.52 -6.09 49.11
N LEU A 102 28.59 -5.97 48.31
CA LEU A 102 29.32 -4.72 48.20
C LEU A 102 28.52 -3.66 47.43
N PHE A 103 27.86 -4.08 46.35
CA PHE A 103 27.04 -3.23 45.48
C PHE A 103 25.74 -3.94 45.10
N ILE A 104 24.62 -3.21 45.08
CA ILE A 104 23.30 -3.71 44.66
C ILE A 104 22.59 -2.66 43.81
N LYS A 105 22.07 -3.05 42.64
CA LYS A 105 21.13 -2.21 41.90
C LYS A 105 19.72 -2.43 42.42
N PHE A 106 19.05 -1.38 42.90
CA PHE A 106 17.66 -1.48 43.34
C PHE A 106 16.89 -0.18 43.12
N TRP A 107 15.55 -0.23 43.24
CA TRP A 107 14.73 0.97 43.25
C TRP A 107 14.99 1.80 44.51
N THR A 108 14.78 3.11 44.43
CA THR A 108 14.82 4.01 45.59
C THR A 108 13.95 3.50 46.71
N LEU A 109 14.57 3.26 47.85
CA LEU A 109 13.93 2.87 49.10
C LEU A 109 13.61 4.07 49.98
N PRO A 110 12.59 3.97 50.85
CA PRO A 110 12.35 4.94 51.92
C PRO A 110 13.60 5.12 52.79
N ASN A 111 13.87 6.36 53.23
CA ASN A 111 15.05 6.64 54.04
C ASN A 111 15.02 5.88 55.36
N SER A 112 13.85 5.75 55.96
CA SER A 112 13.59 4.91 57.14
C SER A 112 14.09 3.46 57.00
N MET A 113 14.00 2.88 55.80
CA MET A 113 14.56 1.54 55.54
C MET A 113 16.08 1.57 55.39
N LEU A 114 16.63 2.61 54.78
CA LEU A 114 18.08 2.76 54.61
C LEU A 114 18.81 2.97 55.94
N GLU A 115 18.19 3.63 56.92
CA GLU A 115 18.76 3.79 58.26
C GLU A 115 18.89 2.46 59.02
N LEU A 116 18.06 1.47 58.69
CA LEU A 116 18.14 0.12 59.26
C LEU A 116 19.22 -0.75 58.58
N MET A 117 19.88 -0.23 57.54
CA MET A 117 20.83 -0.95 56.71
C MET A 117 22.19 -0.24 56.67
N GLU A 118 23.26 -1.00 56.49
CA GLU A 118 24.62 -0.42 56.35
C GLU A 118 24.91 0.15 54.95
N TYR A 119 23.87 0.31 54.13
CA TYR A 119 23.96 0.78 52.76
C TYR A 119 23.79 2.29 52.66
N ASP A 120 24.32 2.83 51.59
CA ASP A 120 24.04 4.17 51.09
C ASP A 120 23.86 4.08 49.57
N MET A 121 23.43 5.16 48.91
CA MET A 121 23.09 5.13 47.49
C MET A 121 23.83 6.17 46.67
N ALA A 122 24.10 5.81 45.42
CA ALA A 122 24.70 6.64 44.40
C ALA A 122 23.95 6.46 43.06
N PRO A 123 24.08 7.41 42.11
CA PRO A 123 23.66 7.18 40.73
C PRO A 123 24.30 5.91 40.15
N LEU A 124 23.62 5.29 39.19
CA LEU A 124 24.19 4.15 38.48
C LEU A 124 25.45 4.58 37.70
N PRO A 125 26.49 3.73 37.63
CA PRO A 125 27.66 4.02 36.82
C PRO A 125 27.28 4.03 35.34
N GLY A 126 28.13 4.65 34.52
CA GLY A 126 27.97 4.62 33.07
C GLY A 126 29.22 4.19 32.34
N LYS A 127 29.21 4.34 31.02
CA LYS A 127 30.39 4.04 30.20
C LYS A 127 31.50 5.09 30.39
N LEU A 128 31.12 6.34 30.61
CA LEU A 128 32.03 7.46 30.81
C LEU A 128 31.75 8.06 32.17
N LYS A 129 32.81 8.49 32.85
CA LYS A 129 32.71 9.17 34.14
C LYS A 129 31.77 10.38 34.05
N GLY A 130 30.85 10.52 34.99
CA GLY A 130 29.83 11.58 35.01
C GLY A 130 28.66 11.40 34.05
N VAL A 131 28.65 10.37 33.20
CA VAL A 131 27.50 10.02 32.35
C VAL A 131 26.81 8.81 32.97
N SER A 132 25.52 8.90 33.25
CA SER A 132 24.75 7.82 33.87
C SER A 132 23.38 7.69 33.21
N GLY A 133 22.68 6.60 33.49
CA GLY A 133 21.32 6.40 33.00
C GLY A 133 20.50 5.63 34.01
N THR A 134 19.45 6.27 34.52
CA THR A 134 18.60 5.72 35.57
C THR A 134 17.16 5.66 35.11
N SER A 135 16.56 4.47 35.13
CA SER A 135 15.15 4.31 34.78
C SER A 135 14.24 4.99 35.79
N ILE A 136 13.22 5.67 35.29
CA ILE A 136 12.16 6.32 36.09
C ILE A 136 11.06 5.30 36.42
N ALA A 137 10.49 5.44 37.61
CA ALA A 137 9.25 4.82 38.06
C ALA A 137 8.41 5.85 38.84
N GLY A 138 7.23 5.44 39.33
CA GLY A 138 6.39 6.27 40.20
C GLY A 138 5.02 6.58 39.62
N TYR A 139 4.36 7.56 40.22
CA TYR A 139 2.98 7.92 39.90
C TYR A 139 2.89 9.34 39.34
N ASN A 140 2.11 9.48 38.27
CA ASN A 140 1.71 10.76 37.72
C ASN A 140 0.25 11.03 38.06
N ILE A 141 -0.09 12.31 38.23
CA ILE A 141 -1.48 12.76 38.37
C ILE A 141 -1.84 13.61 37.16
N GLY A 142 -2.96 13.29 36.53
CA GLY A 142 -3.53 14.01 35.40
C GLY A 142 -5.00 14.32 35.62
N ILE A 143 -5.55 15.22 34.81
CA ILE A 143 -6.98 15.51 34.78
C ILE A 143 -7.61 14.68 33.68
N ASP A 144 -8.60 13.86 34.03
CA ASP A 144 -9.31 13.03 33.08
C ASP A 144 -10.05 13.89 32.03
N SER A 145 -9.88 13.56 30.74
CA SER A 145 -10.49 14.31 29.64
C SER A 145 -12.03 14.27 29.60
N SER A 146 -12.65 13.32 30.31
CA SER A 146 -14.10 13.12 30.38
C SER A 146 -14.81 13.97 31.45
N ILE A 147 -14.07 14.71 32.30
CA ILE A 147 -14.71 15.51 33.35
C ILE A 147 -15.59 16.63 32.78
N SER A 148 -16.63 17.00 33.53
CA SER A 148 -17.52 18.07 33.09
C SER A 148 -16.81 19.42 33.06
N LYS A 149 -17.12 20.26 32.05
CA LYS A 149 -16.50 21.58 31.87
C LYS A 149 -16.57 22.49 33.11
N ARG A 150 -17.63 22.32 33.93
CA ARG A 150 -17.82 23.09 35.18
C ARG A 150 -16.81 22.73 36.28
N LYS A 151 -16.23 21.51 36.24
CA LYS A 151 -15.29 21.02 37.24
C LYS A 151 -13.82 21.26 36.87
N ILE A 152 -13.53 21.67 35.64
CA ILE A 152 -12.15 21.84 35.15
C ILE A 152 -11.34 22.79 36.03
N ASN A 153 -11.88 23.96 36.38
CA ASN A 153 -11.14 24.93 37.21
C ASN A 153 -10.84 24.40 38.62
N ALA A 154 -11.79 23.68 39.23
CA ALA A 154 -11.59 23.05 40.54
C ALA A 154 -10.55 21.91 40.47
N ALA A 155 -10.58 21.11 39.40
CA ALA A 155 -9.59 20.05 39.18
C ALA A 155 -8.18 20.62 38.96
N ILE A 156 -8.06 21.74 38.22
CA ILE A 156 -6.79 22.46 38.05
C ILE A 156 -6.27 22.97 39.39
N GLU A 157 -7.14 23.53 40.23
CA GLU A 157 -6.73 24.03 41.55
C GLU A 157 -6.27 22.89 42.47
N ALA A 158 -6.99 21.76 42.47
CA ALA A 158 -6.57 20.56 43.18
C ALA A 158 -5.22 20.04 42.67
N LEU A 159 -5.00 20.00 41.35
CA LEU A 159 -3.73 19.56 40.78
C LEU A 159 -2.58 20.50 41.16
N LYS A 160 -2.79 21.82 41.15
CA LYS A 160 -1.80 22.81 41.59
C LYS A 160 -1.42 22.61 43.06
N PHE A 161 -2.42 22.39 43.93
CA PHE A 161 -2.18 22.11 45.34
C PHE A 161 -1.37 20.81 45.52
N LEU A 162 -1.79 19.73 44.84
CA LEU A 162 -1.13 18.42 44.92
C LEU A 162 0.31 18.41 44.40
N SER A 163 0.60 19.23 43.40
CA SER A 163 1.93 19.39 42.80
C SER A 163 2.72 20.58 43.38
N SER A 164 2.21 21.23 44.42
CA SER A 164 2.88 22.36 45.06
C SER A 164 4.16 21.93 45.77
N LYS A 165 5.16 22.82 45.77
CA LYS A 165 6.45 22.58 46.45
C LYS A 165 6.28 22.28 47.94
N GLU A 166 5.36 22.97 48.59
CA GLU A 166 5.09 22.81 50.03
C GLU A 166 4.51 21.42 50.34
N LEU A 167 3.50 20.98 49.58
CA LEU A 167 2.90 19.66 49.82
C LEU A 167 3.87 18.53 49.44
N GLN A 168 4.60 18.68 48.33
CA GLN A 168 5.64 17.73 47.93
C GLN A 168 6.75 17.63 48.98
N LYS A 169 7.19 18.75 49.58
CA LYS A 169 8.13 18.74 50.72
C LYS A 169 7.55 17.98 51.90
N LYS A 170 6.28 18.21 52.23
CA LYS A 170 5.59 17.53 53.34
C LYS A 170 5.55 16.00 53.14
N TYR A 171 5.18 15.55 51.95
CA TYR A 171 5.17 14.11 51.62
C TYR A 171 6.58 13.50 51.61
N LEU A 172 7.57 14.25 51.15
CA LEU A 172 8.97 13.81 51.15
C LEU A 172 9.51 13.59 52.57
N LEU A 173 9.16 14.47 53.52
CA LEU A 173 9.63 14.40 54.90
C LEU A 173 8.86 13.39 55.76
N ASN A 174 7.55 13.26 55.55
CA ASN A 174 6.71 12.41 56.42
C ASN A 174 6.52 10.99 55.89
N ASP A 175 6.48 10.82 54.56
CA ASP A 175 6.09 9.57 53.91
C ASP A 175 7.20 9.01 53.00
N ASP A 176 8.40 9.60 53.03
CA ASP A 176 9.55 9.26 52.18
C ASP A 176 9.21 9.25 50.67
N LEU A 177 8.19 10.01 50.26
CA LEU A 177 7.76 10.09 48.86
C LEU A 177 8.69 11.02 48.07
N VAL A 178 9.62 10.40 47.34
CA VAL A 178 10.58 11.08 46.47
C VAL A 178 9.88 11.98 45.44
N SER A 179 10.27 13.25 45.41
CA SER A 179 9.64 14.28 44.59
C SER A 179 10.39 14.54 43.27
N GLY A 180 9.67 14.95 42.23
CA GLY A 180 10.26 15.45 40.99
C GLY A 180 10.76 16.88 41.02
N ILE A 181 10.55 17.60 42.13
CA ILE A 181 10.94 19.00 42.27
C ILE A 181 12.40 19.06 42.73
N THR A 182 13.30 19.36 41.80
CA THR A 182 14.76 19.34 42.04
C THR A 182 15.22 20.33 43.10
N GLU A 183 14.52 21.45 43.25
CA GLU A 183 14.80 22.46 44.28
C GLU A 183 14.61 21.94 45.71
N LEU A 184 13.80 20.90 45.92
CA LEU A 184 13.64 20.32 47.26
C LEU A 184 14.93 19.66 47.73
N TYR A 185 15.74 19.11 46.81
CA TYR A 185 17.04 18.52 47.14
C TYR A 185 18.16 19.54 47.35
N LYS A 186 17.83 20.84 47.43
CA LYS A 186 18.75 21.92 47.86
C LYS A 186 18.34 22.50 49.22
N ASP A 187 17.23 22.03 49.77
CA ASP A 187 16.71 22.48 51.06
C ASP A 187 17.42 21.71 52.20
N GLU A 188 17.99 22.44 53.13
CA GLU A 188 18.79 21.86 54.22
C GLU A 188 17.98 20.92 55.12
N GLU A 189 16.68 21.18 55.31
CA GLU A 189 15.79 20.32 56.10
C GLU A 189 15.56 18.99 55.39
N VAL A 190 15.33 19.05 54.07
CA VAL A 190 15.18 17.84 53.24
C VAL A 190 16.47 17.04 53.25
N CYS A 191 17.63 17.68 53.09
CA CYS A 191 18.91 16.99 53.00
C CYS A 191 19.43 16.42 54.34
N LYS A 192 18.84 16.83 55.46
CA LYS A 192 19.01 16.14 56.76
C LYS A 192 18.24 14.84 56.82
N HIS A 193 17.09 14.76 56.13
CA HIS A 193 16.23 13.59 56.09
C HIS A 193 16.64 12.59 55.00
N ILE A 194 17.06 13.06 53.82
CA ILE A 194 17.42 12.18 52.69
C ILE A 194 18.76 12.56 52.05
N ARG A 195 19.35 11.60 51.34
CA ARG A 195 20.60 11.80 50.58
C ARG A 195 20.40 12.61 49.29
N CYS A 196 20.28 13.93 49.43
CA CYS A 196 20.10 14.86 48.31
C CYS A 196 21.17 14.76 47.21
N ASP A 197 22.44 14.57 47.58
CA ASP A 197 23.56 14.53 46.63
C ASP A 197 23.40 13.44 45.56
N ALA A 198 22.80 12.31 45.93
CA ALA A 198 22.52 11.22 45.00
C ALA A 198 21.44 11.65 44.00
N PHE A 199 20.33 12.23 44.48
CA PHE A 199 19.22 12.67 43.64
C PHE A 199 19.59 13.82 42.69
N LEU A 200 20.44 14.76 43.12
CA LEU A 200 20.91 15.88 42.29
C LEU A 200 21.76 15.43 41.09
N LYS A 201 22.35 14.23 41.16
CA LYS A 201 23.23 13.67 40.12
C LYS A 201 22.54 12.66 39.19
N VAL A 202 21.27 12.32 39.45
CA VAL A 202 20.53 11.34 38.63
C VAL A 202 20.28 11.89 37.23
N GLN A 203 20.52 11.05 36.22
CA GLN A 203 20.18 11.31 34.82
C GLN A 203 19.01 10.40 34.42
N PRO A 204 17.75 10.90 34.47
CA PRO A 204 16.56 10.07 34.39
C PRO A 204 16.22 9.70 32.94
N ILE A 205 15.84 8.43 32.72
CA ILE A 205 15.46 7.88 31.42
C ILE A 205 14.05 7.28 31.55
N GLY A 206 13.14 7.71 30.66
CA GLY A 206 11.80 7.20 30.54
C GLY A 206 11.80 5.74 30.07
N ARG A 207 10.84 4.95 30.55
CA ARG A 207 10.69 3.58 30.04
C ARG A 207 10.16 3.65 28.61
N PRO A 208 10.79 2.94 27.65
CA PRO A 208 10.33 2.96 26.28
C PRO A 208 8.93 2.37 26.19
N THR A 209 8.03 3.06 25.49
CA THR A 209 6.66 2.62 25.26
C THR A 209 6.35 2.65 23.77
N THR A 210 5.36 1.86 23.36
CA THR A 210 4.92 1.79 21.98
C THR A 210 3.43 1.49 21.92
N ASN A 211 2.73 2.13 20.98
CA ASN A 211 1.33 1.84 20.70
C ASN A 211 1.15 0.60 19.82
N LEU A 212 2.25 -0.02 19.36
CA LEU A 212 2.22 -1.16 18.45
C LEU A 212 2.01 -2.50 19.17
N TYR A 213 2.51 -2.65 20.40
CA TYR A 213 2.43 -3.89 21.17
C TYR A 213 1.86 -3.61 22.55
N SER A 214 1.39 -4.66 23.22
CA SER A 214 1.22 -4.59 24.67
C SER A 214 2.58 -4.37 25.35
N SER A 215 2.60 -3.67 26.49
CA SER A 215 3.85 -3.41 27.22
C SER A 215 4.61 -4.71 27.52
N THR A 216 3.90 -5.76 27.93
CA THR A 216 4.48 -7.09 28.23
C THR A 216 5.18 -7.68 27.01
N GLU A 217 4.50 -7.71 25.86
CA GLU A 217 5.04 -8.28 24.64
C GLU A 217 6.24 -7.47 24.13
N TYR A 218 6.17 -6.14 24.22
CA TYR A 218 7.28 -5.25 23.84
C TYR A 218 8.55 -5.54 24.64
N TYR A 219 8.44 -5.63 25.98
CA TYR A 219 9.58 -5.92 26.84
C TYR A 219 10.12 -7.35 26.63
N GLN A 220 9.24 -8.35 26.47
CA GLN A 220 9.66 -9.72 26.19
C GLN A 220 10.50 -9.79 24.90
N ARG A 221 10.09 -9.08 23.84
CA ARG A 221 10.85 -9.02 22.58
C ARG A 221 12.22 -8.37 22.76
N ILE A 222 12.30 -7.26 23.48
CA ILE A 222 13.59 -6.61 23.79
C ILE A 222 14.51 -7.56 24.55
N ILE A 223 13.98 -8.22 25.59
CA ILE A 223 14.74 -9.18 26.39
C ILE A 223 15.23 -10.34 25.51
N ASN A 224 14.37 -10.89 24.65
CA ASN A 224 14.74 -11.97 23.74
C ASN A 224 15.87 -11.56 22.77
N TYR A 225 15.79 -10.38 22.15
CA TYR A 225 16.86 -9.89 21.27
C TYR A 225 18.16 -9.61 22.02
N ALA A 226 18.07 -9.06 23.24
CA ALA A 226 19.23 -8.88 24.10
C ALA A 226 19.86 -10.23 24.48
N HIS A 227 19.05 -11.23 24.83
CA HIS A 227 19.49 -12.57 25.16
C HIS A 227 20.18 -13.26 23.96
N GLN A 228 19.62 -13.14 22.75
CA GLN A 228 20.24 -13.66 21.53
C GLN A 228 21.61 -13.05 21.25
N TYR A 229 21.84 -11.79 21.62
CA TYR A 229 23.15 -11.15 21.53
C TYR A 229 24.11 -11.58 22.66
N LEU A 230 23.61 -11.64 23.90
CA LEU A 230 24.44 -11.94 25.08
C LEU A 230 24.90 -13.39 25.13
N TYR A 231 24.02 -14.33 24.76
CA TYR A 231 24.25 -15.77 24.91
C TYR A 231 24.16 -16.54 23.59
N GLY A 232 23.66 -15.92 22.54
CA GLY A 232 23.61 -16.51 21.20
C GLY A 232 24.73 -16.01 20.30
N ASN A 233 24.64 -16.36 19.02
CA ASN A 233 25.63 -15.97 17.99
C ASN A 233 25.24 -14.70 17.22
N GLU A 234 24.32 -13.89 17.74
CA GLU A 234 23.88 -12.65 17.07
C GLU A 234 24.86 -11.50 17.30
N THR A 235 24.98 -10.59 16.34
CA THR A 235 25.83 -9.41 16.49
C THR A 235 25.09 -8.27 17.20
N ALA A 236 25.82 -7.44 17.96
CA ALA A 236 25.26 -6.26 18.62
C ALA A 236 24.49 -5.36 17.65
N SER A 237 25.06 -5.14 16.45
CA SER A 237 24.42 -4.31 15.42
C SER A 237 23.08 -4.87 14.96
N LYS A 238 22.94 -6.20 14.86
CA LYS A 238 21.70 -6.83 14.43
C LYS A 238 20.64 -6.81 15.54
N ALA A 239 21.01 -7.14 16.77
CA ALA A 239 20.11 -7.05 17.91
C ALA A 239 19.60 -5.61 18.14
N LEU A 240 20.49 -4.61 18.05
CA LEU A 240 20.11 -3.20 18.13
C LEU A 240 19.19 -2.78 16.97
N LYS A 241 19.43 -3.27 15.76
CA LYS A 241 18.54 -3.04 14.62
C LYS A 241 17.15 -3.61 14.90
N GLN A 242 17.06 -4.85 15.38
CA GLN A 242 15.78 -5.49 15.71
C GLN A 242 15.02 -4.75 16.82
N ILE A 243 15.71 -4.31 17.87
CA ILE A 243 15.11 -3.49 18.95
C ILE A 243 14.61 -2.16 18.39
N SER A 244 15.39 -1.49 17.53
CA SER A 244 14.98 -0.26 16.86
C SER A 244 13.76 -0.49 15.94
N ASP A 245 13.70 -1.62 15.26
CA ASP A 245 12.63 -1.97 14.33
C ASP A 245 11.29 -2.26 15.03
N LEU A 246 11.31 -2.57 16.34
CA LEU A 246 10.08 -2.70 17.14
C LEU A 246 9.26 -1.40 17.16
N THR A 247 9.90 -0.23 17.11
CA THR A 247 9.19 1.05 17.12
C THR A 247 9.18 1.74 15.76
N ALA A 248 10.13 1.39 14.88
CA ALA A 248 10.24 2.00 13.57
C ALA A 248 9.17 1.50 12.59
N ILE A 249 8.56 2.45 11.87
CA ILE A 249 7.65 2.16 10.76
C ILE A 249 8.39 2.43 9.45
N HIS A 250 8.59 1.37 8.68
CA HIS A 250 9.29 1.38 7.40
C HIS A 250 8.34 1.68 6.25
N PHE A 251 8.86 2.43 5.28
CA PHE A 251 8.14 2.83 4.08
C PHE A 251 9.12 3.06 2.92
N ILE A 252 8.59 3.10 1.70
CA ILE A 252 9.37 3.33 0.50
C ILE A 252 9.79 4.80 0.45
N SER A 253 11.09 5.07 0.36
CA SER A 253 11.62 6.44 0.29
C SER A 253 12.55 6.56 -0.90
N MET A 254 12.49 7.70 -1.59
CA MET A 254 13.44 8.05 -2.65
C MET A 254 14.72 8.73 -2.12
N THR A 255 14.68 9.24 -0.89
CA THR A 255 15.76 10.08 -0.34
C THR A 255 16.68 9.34 0.62
N LYS A 256 16.15 8.43 1.45
CA LYS A 256 16.96 7.69 2.42
C LYS A 256 17.77 6.59 1.73
N ASP A 257 19.05 6.44 2.06
CA ASP A 257 19.91 5.34 1.57
C ASP A 257 19.52 4.00 2.19
N ARG A 258 18.41 3.46 1.68
CA ARG A 258 17.85 2.16 2.02
C ARG A 258 17.70 1.33 0.74
N PRO A 259 17.64 -0.01 0.81
CA PRO A 259 17.39 -0.85 -0.36
C PRO A 259 16.12 -0.45 -1.12
N SER A 260 15.12 0.10 -0.43
CA SER A 260 13.89 0.62 -1.04
C SER A 260 14.10 1.80 -2.01
N LYS A 261 15.19 2.56 -1.89
CA LYS A 261 15.52 3.68 -2.80
C LYS A 261 15.73 3.23 -4.23
N ILE A 262 16.42 2.10 -4.42
CA ILE A 262 16.72 1.55 -5.75
C ILE A 262 15.40 1.25 -6.48
N TYR A 263 14.50 0.52 -5.83
CA TYR A 263 13.19 0.18 -6.40
C TYR A 263 12.33 1.42 -6.64
N ALA A 264 12.29 2.37 -5.71
CA ALA A 264 11.55 3.62 -5.88
C ALA A 264 12.02 4.42 -7.11
N ASN A 265 13.34 4.53 -7.30
CA ASN A 265 13.92 5.26 -8.42
C ASN A 265 13.67 4.55 -9.76
N ILE A 266 13.77 3.22 -9.81
CA ILE A 266 13.45 2.43 -11.01
C ILE A 266 12.01 2.69 -11.45
N TYR A 267 11.05 2.55 -10.54
CA TYR A 267 9.64 2.78 -10.87
C TYR A 267 9.37 4.24 -11.23
N PHE A 268 10.02 5.20 -10.56
CA PHE A 268 9.90 6.62 -10.89
C PHE A 268 10.36 6.89 -12.33
N ILE A 269 11.50 6.34 -12.75
CA ILE A 269 11.99 6.49 -14.12
C ILE A 269 10.99 5.86 -15.10
N ILE A 270 10.53 4.62 -14.84
CA ILE A 270 9.58 3.92 -15.71
C ILE A 270 8.29 4.73 -15.89
N VAL A 271 7.69 5.20 -14.79
CA VAL A 271 6.42 5.96 -14.81
C VAL A 271 6.57 7.27 -15.60
N ASN A 272 7.66 8.00 -15.40
CA ASN A 272 7.88 9.27 -16.12
C ASN A 272 8.16 9.04 -17.61
N VAL A 273 8.99 8.04 -17.95
CA VAL A 273 9.27 7.69 -19.35
C VAL A 273 8.01 7.25 -20.07
N LEU A 274 7.21 6.37 -19.47
CA LEU A 274 5.93 5.94 -20.05
C LEU A 274 4.95 7.12 -20.22
N SER A 275 4.82 7.96 -19.20
CA SER A 275 3.97 9.16 -19.27
C SER A 275 4.40 10.11 -20.39
N PHE A 276 5.72 10.28 -20.59
CA PHE A 276 6.28 11.08 -21.68
C PHE A 276 6.00 10.46 -23.05
N ILE A 277 6.16 9.15 -23.21
CA ILE A 277 5.82 8.42 -24.44
C ILE A 277 4.33 8.59 -24.76
N PHE A 278 3.46 8.42 -23.77
CA PHE A 278 2.02 8.56 -23.94
C PHE A 278 1.66 9.99 -24.37
N LEU A 279 2.21 11.00 -23.70
CA LEU A 279 1.95 12.41 -24.02
C LEU A 279 2.44 12.80 -25.43
N THR A 280 3.68 12.42 -25.79
CA THR A 280 4.25 12.73 -27.10
C THR A 280 3.50 12.02 -28.24
N SER A 281 2.94 10.84 -27.99
CA SER A 281 2.17 10.10 -28.99
C SER A 281 0.88 10.80 -29.44
N ILE A 282 0.35 11.74 -28.65
CA ILE A 282 -0.80 12.59 -29.03
C ILE A 282 -0.51 13.40 -30.30
N ILE A 283 0.73 13.85 -30.50
CA ILE A 283 1.13 14.63 -31.67
C ILE A 283 0.86 13.86 -32.96
N LEU A 284 1.01 12.52 -32.93
CA LEU A 284 0.84 11.66 -34.10
C LEU A 284 -0.62 11.64 -34.60
N LEU A 285 -1.61 11.88 -33.73
CA LEU A 285 -3.03 11.96 -34.09
C LEU A 285 -3.29 13.03 -35.15
N PHE A 286 -2.51 14.12 -35.15
CA PHE A 286 -2.72 15.27 -36.04
C PHE A 286 -1.90 15.19 -37.33
N THR A 287 -1.07 14.16 -37.50
CA THR A 287 -0.25 14.00 -38.70
C THR A 287 -1.05 13.35 -39.83
N LYS A 288 -0.84 13.83 -41.07
CA LYS A 288 -1.54 13.31 -42.26
C LYS A 288 -1.33 11.80 -42.46
N LYS A 289 -0.14 11.29 -42.12
CA LYS A 289 0.22 9.87 -42.26
C LYS A 289 -0.66 8.96 -41.38
N TYR A 290 -0.94 9.37 -40.15
CA TYR A 290 -1.63 8.51 -39.19
C TYR A 290 -3.13 8.78 -39.08
N LYS A 291 -3.62 9.94 -39.55
CA LYS A 291 -5.04 10.36 -39.47
C LYS A 291 -6.04 9.28 -39.90
N VAL A 292 -5.70 8.53 -40.95
CA VAL A 292 -6.53 7.47 -41.53
C VAL A 292 -6.77 6.30 -40.56
N TYR A 293 -5.79 5.98 -39.71
CA TYR A 293 -5.86 4.84 -38.78
C TYR A 293 -6.59 5.18 -37.48
N PHE A 294 -6.82 6.46 -37.20
CA PHE A 294 -7.49 6.93 -35.98
C PHE A 294 -8.95 7.35 -36.21
N ASP A 295 -9.52 7.07 -37.40
CA ASP A 295 -10.88 7.50 -37.79
C ASP A 295 -12.01 6.86 -36.94
N TYR A 296 -11.70 5.79 -36.19
CA TYR A 296 -12.67 5.13 -35.32
C TYR A 296 -13.21 6.03 -34.20
N LEU A 297 -12.38 6.88 -33.58
CA LEU A 297 -12.80 7.80 -32.52
C LEU A 297 -12.41 9.23 -32.90
N SER A 298 -13.13 10.21 -32.34
CA SER A 298 -12.73 11.61 -32.49
C SER A 298 -11.35 11.87 -31.85
N PRO A 299 -10.53 12.82 -32.36
CA PRO A 299 -9.25 13.17 -31.74
C PRO A 299 -9.38 13.54 -30.25
N SER A 300 -10.46 14.21 -29.87
CA SER A 300 -10.75 14.56 -28.47
C SER A 300 -10.89 13.33 -27.58
N PHE A 301 -11.53 12.27 -28.07
CA PHE A 301 -11.68 11.02 -27.33
C PHE A 301 -10.37 10.26 -27.18
N TRP A 302 -9.53 10.25 -28.22
CA TRP A 302 -8.18 9.71 -28.12
C TRP A 302 -7.33 10.44 -27.06
N ILE A 303 -7.43 11.77 -26.99
CA ILE A 303 -6.75 12.55 -25.96
C ILE A 303 -7.23 12.17 -24.56
N VAL A 304 -8.55 12.02 -24.35
CA VAL A 304 -9.12 11.59 -23.06
C VAL A 304 -8.60 10.22 -22.64
N ILE A 305 -8.50 9.27 -23.57
CA ILE A 305 -7.93 7.92 -23.31
C ILE A 305 -6.49 8.04 -22.80
N ILE A 306 -5.65 8.80 -23.51
CA ILE A 306 -4.23 8.97 -23.15
C ILE A 306 -4.08 9.68 -21.80
N ILE A 307 -4.85 10.73 -21.55
CA ILE A 307 -4.87 11.42 -20.25
C ILE A 307 -5.28 10.45 -19.14
N GLY A 308 -6.30 9.62 -19.37
CA GLY A 308 -6.72 8.58 -18.43
C GLY A 308 -5.58 7.63 -18.06
N LEU A 309 -4.82 7.14 -19.04
CA LEU A 309 -3.66 6.26 -18.82
C LEU A 309 -2.55 6.95 -18.00
N ILE A 310 -2.29 8.24 -18.25
CA ILE A 310 -1.31 9.01 -17.47
C ILE A 310 -1.78 9.20 -16.01
N ILE A 311 -3.08 9.40 -15.79
CA ILE A 311 -3.66 9.48 -14.44
C ILE A 311 -3.51 8.14 -13.70
N ILE A 312 -3.74 7.00 -14.37
CA ILE A 312 -3.50 5.66 -13.80
C ILE A 312 -2.03 5.53 -13.36
N LEU A 313 -1.08 5.88 -14.24
CA LEU A 313 0.35 5.84 -13.92
C LEU A 313 0.73 6.77 -12.76
N SER A 314 0.06 7.92 -12.64
CA SER A 314 0.30 8.90 -11.58
C SER A 314 -0.10 8.40 -10.18
N SER A 315 -0.92 7.33 -10.09
CA SER A 315 -1.23 6.68 -8.80
C SER A 315 0.01 6.13 -8.08
N PHE A 316 1.11 5.89 -8.81
CA PHE A 316 2.41 5.51 -8.25
C PHE A 316 2.90 6.47 -7.17
N TYR A 317 2.75 7.78 -7.37
CA TYR A 317 3.29 8.80 -6.47
C TYR A 317 2.67 8.74 -5.07
N THR A 318 1.45 8.21 -4.93
CA THR A 318 0.81 8.07 -3.62
C THR A 318 1.34 6.89 -2.80
N THR A 319 2.10 5.98 -3.44
CA THR A 319 2.74 4.83 -2.78
C THR A 319 4.14 5.14 -2.25
N ILE A 320 4.69 6.33 -2.56
CA ILE A 320 5.99 6.79 -2.07
C ILE A 320 5.82 7.50 -0.73
N GLY A 321 6.72 7.25 0.21
CA GLY A 321 6.72 7.81 1.56
C GLY A 321 5.79 7.04 2.50
N PRO A 322 5.53 7.59 3.71
CA PRO A 322 4.60 6.96 4.63
C PRO A 322 3.19 6.97 4.05
N TYR A 323 2.47 5.85 4.21
CA TYR A 323 1.05 5.77 3.92
C TYR A 323 0.29 6.65 4.91
N THR A 324 -0.50 7.57 4.37
CA THR A 324 -1.42 8.43 5.13
C THR A 324 -2.84 8.18 4.62
N ASN A 325 -3.84 8.51 5.44
CA ASN A 325 -5.23 8.38 5.03
C ASN A 325 -5.50 9.14 3.71
N MET A 326 -4.91 10.34 3.56
CA MET A 326 -5.06 11.14 2.34
C MET A 326 -4.44 10.46 1.12
N LYS A 327 -3.25 9.85 1.25
CA LYS A 327 -2.60 9.13 0.14
C LYS A 327 -3.38 7.89 -0.28
N CYS A 328 -3.92 7.12 0.67
CA CYS A 328 -4.78 5.97 0.35
C CYS A 328 -6.04 6.40 -0.41
N LYS A 329 -6.70 7.49 0.03
CA LYS A 329 -7.88 8.05 -0.66
C LYS A 329 -7.52 8.54 -2.06
N LEU A 330 -6.44 9.31 -2.19
CA LEU A 330 -5.98 9.84 -3.48
C LEU A 330 -5.59 8.73 -4.45
N HIS A 331 -4.96 7.64 -3.97
CA HIS A 331 -4.61 6.48 -4.78
C HIS A 331 -5.85 5.89 -5.48
N ASN A 332 -6.91 5.62 -4.72
CA ASN A 332 -8.15 5.05 -5.24
C ASN A 332 -8.85 6.01 -6.20
N ILE A 333 -8.84 7.32 -5.90
CA ILE A 333 -9.43 8.35 -6.78
C ILE A 333 -8.70 8.39 -8.13
N LEU A 334 -7.37 8.37 -8.13
CA LEU A 334 -6.58 8.38 -9.38
C LEU A 334 -6.89 7.14 -10.24
N LEU A 335 -6.96 5.95 -9.65
CA LEU A 335 -7.30 4.73 -10.37
C LEU A 335 -8.74 4.77 -10.93
N LEU A 336 -9.72 5.23 -10.14
CA LEU A 336 -11.12 5.36 -10.56
C LEU A 336 -11.27 6.33 -11.75
N PHE A 337 -10.72 7.54 -11.63
CA PHE A 337 -10.83 8.52 -12.71
C PHE A 337 -10.06 8.10 -13.96
N GLY A 338 -8.86 7.56 -13.79
CA GLY A 338 -8.02 7.10 -14.90
C GLY A 338 -8.66 5.97 -15.71
N CYS A 339 -9.17 4.92 -15.05
CA CYS A 339 -9.84 3.81 -15.71
C CYS A 339 -11.11 4.25 -16.44
N THR A 340 -11.90 5.17 -15.87
CA THR A 340 -13.13 5.64 -16.54
C THR A 340 -12.83 6.52 -17.75
N MET A 341 -11.83 7.40 -17.68
CA MET A 341 -11.41 8.19 -18.84
C MET A 341 -10.87 7.29 -19.97
N ASN A 342 -10.20 6.20 -19.63
CA ASN A 342 -9.72 5.23 -20.61
C ASN A 342 -10.87 4.45 -21.28
N ILE A 343 -11.84 3.95 -20.51
CA ILE A 343 -12.87 3.03 -21.01
C ILE A 343 -14.10 3.75 -21.60
N SER A 344 -14.49 4.91 -21.06
CA SER A 344 -15.75 5.58 -21.43
C SER A 344 -15.87 6.00 -22.91
N PRO A 345 -14.80 6.42 -23.63
CA PRO A 345 -14.93 6.79 -25.03
C PRO A 345 -15.21 5.59 -25.94
N PHE A 346 -14.68 4.41 -25.60
CA PHE A 346 -15.00 3.17 -26.32
C PHE A 346 -16.44 2.73 -26.09
N LEU A 347 -16.90 2.79 -24.83
CA LEU A 347 -18.30 2.51 -24.51
C LEU A 347 -19.25 3.44 -25.27
N HIS A 348 -18.94 4.74 -25.34
CA HIS A 348 -19.72 5.69 -26.12
C HIS A 348 -19.81 5.28 -27.59
N LYS A 349 -18.67 4.97 -28.21
CA LYS A 349 -18.61 4.61 -29.63
C LYS A 349 -19.38 3.33 -29.95
N LEU A 350 -19.23 2.29 -29.15
CA LEU A 350 -19.97 1.03 -29.28
C LEU A 350 -21.48 1.20 -29.07
N ILE A 351 -21.93 2.14 -28.24
CA ILE A 351 -23.35 2.45 -28.09
C ILE A 351 -23.91 3.17 -29.32
N VAL A 352 -23.13 4.07 -29.91
CA VAL A 352 -23.52 4.83 -31.11
C VAL A 352 -23.58 3.93 -32.35
N ASP A 353 -22.66 2.97 -32.47
CA ASP A 353 -22.58 2.06 -33.62
C ASP A 353 -23.54 0.85 -33.51
N CYS A 354 -24.31 0.76 -32.43
CA CYS A 354 -25.28 -0.30 -32.20
C CYS A 354 -26.29 -0.42 -33.37
N PRO A 355 -26.51 -1.65 -33.92
CA PRO A 355 -27.28 -1.84 -35.15
C PRO A 355 -28.78 -1.54 -35.00
N GLU A 356 -29.33 -1.64 -33.79
CA GLU A 356 -30.72 -1.27 -33.53
C GLU A 356 -30.86 0.18 -33.07
N ARG A 357 -31.73 0.94 -33.75
CA ARG A 357 -32.03 2.32 -33.38
C ARG A 357 -32.76 2.35 -32.04
N ASN A 358 -32.03 2.72 -31.01
CA ASN A 358 -32.54 2.92 -29.65
C ASN A 358 -32.42 4.38 -29.23
N LYS A 359 -33.33 4.84 -28.36
CA LYS A 359 -33.30 6.19 -27.77
C LYS A 359 -31.94 6.53 -27.14
N ILE A 360 -31.27 5.55 -26.53
CA ILE A 360 -29.96 5.71 -25.90
C ILE A 360 -28.86 5.96 -26.93
N SER A 361 -28.85 5.19 -28.04
CA SER A 361 -27.88 5.34 -29.12
C SER A 361 -28.06 6.68 -29.84
N GLU A 362 -29.32 7.07 -30.11
CA GLU A 362 -29.66 8.35 -30.74
C GLU A 362 -29.25 9.53 -29.85
N TRP A 363 -29.52 9.46 -28.54
CA TRP A 363 -29.09 10.47 -27.58
C TRP A 363 -27.55 10.56 -27.48
N ALA A 364 -26.87 9.41 -27.36
CA ALA A 364 -25.41 9.35 -27.28
C ALA A 364 -24.75 9.93 -28.55
N SER A 365 -25.34 9.71 -29.72
CA SER A 365 -24.85 10.27 -30.99
C SER A 365 -24.92 11.80 -31.04
N LYS A 366 -25.99 12.38 -30.46
CA LYS A 366 -26.23 13.83 -30.43
C LYS A 366 -25.44 14.54 -29.32
N HIS A 367 -25.15 13.85 -28.22
CA HIS A 367 -24.58 14.42 -27.00
C HIS A 367 -23.29 13.71 -26.54
N SER A 368 -22.32 13.61 -27.43
CA SER A 368 -21.06 12.87 -27.21
C SER A 368 -20.27 13.28 -25.96
N ASN A 369 -20.02 14.59 -25.76
CA ASN A 369 -19.27 15.07 -24.58
C ASN A 369 -20.07 14.95 -23.27
N LEU A 370 -21.39 15.09 -23.36
CA LEU A 370 -22.27 14.97 -22.19
C LEU A 370 -22.31 13.53 -21.68
N PHE A 371 -22.21 12.54 -22.57
CA PHE A 371 -22.10 11.13 -22.20
C PHE A 371 -20.92 10.89 -21.25
N ILE A 372 -19.72 11.34 -21.62
CA ILE A 372 -18.51 11.19 -20.79
C ILE A 372 -18.66 11.97 -19.47
N LEU A 373 -19.25 13.17 -19.52
CA LEU A 373 -19.47 13.99 -18.33
C LEU A 373 -20.34 13.27 -17.29
N ILE A 374 -21.35 12.50 -17.70
CA ILE A 374 -22.18 11.71 -16.77
C ILE A 374 -21.33 10.69 -16.00
N PHE A 375 -20.46 9.93 -16.69
CA PHE A 375 -19.57 8.97 -16.03
C PHE A 375 -18.61 9.66 -15.05
N MET A 376 -18.12 10.85 -15.41
CA MET A 376 -17.25 11.66 -14.54
C MET A 376 -18.00 12.17 -13.30
N VAL A 377 -19.27 12.55 -13.43
CA VAL A 377 -20.12 12.96 -12.29
C VAL A 377 -20.40 11.77 -11.37
N ILE A 378 -20.73 10.61 -11.92
CA ILE A 378 -20.94 9.38 -11.13
C ILE A 378 -19.67 9.04 -10.34
N ASN A 379 -18.49 9.08 -10.97
CA ASN A 379 -17.22 8.88 -10.29
C ASN A 379 -16.93 9.91 -9.21
N SER A 380 -17.31 11.18 -9.44
CA SER A 380 -17.15 12.24 -8.45
C SER A 380 -18.01 11.98 -7.21
N ILE A 381 -19.25 11.53 -7.40
CA ILE A 381 -20.15 11.13 -6.31
C ILE A 381 -19.57 9.93 -5.54
N LEU A 382 -19.14 8.88 -6.25
CA LEU A 382 -18.51 7.70 -5.63
C LEU A 382 -17.23 8.08 -4.86
N SER A 383 -16.42 8.99 -5.40
CA SER A 383 -15.22 9.51 -4.74
C SER A 383 -15.56 10.31 -3.49
N LEU A 384 -16.62 11.12 -3.53
CA LEU A 384 -17.08 11.89 -2.37
C LEU A 384 -17.58 10.98 -1.25
N ILE A 385 -18.35 9.94 -1.60
CA ILE A 385 -18.79 8.91 -0.64
C ILE A 385 -17.58 8.23 0.00
N THR A 386 -16.55 7.93 -0.81
CA THR A 386 -15.29 7.36 -0.34
C THR A 386 -14.53 8.34 0.56
N LEU A 387 -14.49 9.64 0.25
CA LEU A 387 -13.82 10.64 1.08
C LEU A 387 -14.46 10.82 2.46
N ILE A 388 -15.80 10.81 2.54
CA ILE A 388 -16.58 11.04 3.76
C ILE A 388 -16.61 9.82 4.66
N ASN A 389 -16.90 8.64 4.11
CA ASN A 389 -17.19 7.43 4.90
C ASN A 389 -15.98 6.54 5.09
N GLN A 390 -14.93 6.71 4.29
CA GLN A 390 -13.71 5.94 4.45
C GLN A 390 -12.80 6.69 5.42
N ASN A 391 -12.70 6.19 6.65
CA ASN A 391 -11.43 6.25 7.36
C ASN A 391 -10.69 4.98 6.93
N PRO A 392 -9.89 5.00 5.84
CA PRO A 392 -8.97 3.91 5.61
C PRO A 392 -8.08 3.87 6.85
N GLU A 393 -8.25 2.86 7.68
CA GLU A 393 -7.31 2.58 8.74
C GLU A 393 -6.04 2.19 8.02
N VAL A 394 -5.05 3.08 8.11
CA VAL A 394 -3.69 2.74 7.72
C VAL A 394 -3.26 1.65 8.69
N GLU A 395 -3.35 0.41 8.22
CA GLU A 395 -3.06 -0.76 9.02
C GLU A 395 -1.55 -0.86 9.15
N THR A 396 -1.07 -0.93 10.39
CA THR A 396 0.33 -1.25 10.65
C THR A 396 0.44 -2.77 10.67
N VAL A 397 1.17 -3.31 9.69
CA VAL A 397 1.53 -4.73 9.63
C VAL A 397 2.70 -4.91 10.58
N ILE A 398 2.42 -5.58 11.69
CA ILE A 398 3.38 -5.88 12.73
C ILE A 398 3.95 -7.27 12.47
N LEU A 399 5.28 -7.36 12.39
CA LEU A 399 5.97 -8.61 12.08
C LEU A 399 6.84 -9.03 13.26
N ASN A 400 6.78 -10.32 13.59
CA ASN A 400 7.62 -10.87 14.66
C ASN A 400 9.10 -10.81 14.30
N GLU A 401 9.41 -11.05 13.04
CA GLU A 401 10.72 -10.93 12.43
C GLU A 401 10.55 -10.15 11.13
N GLY A 402 11.05 -8.91 11.12
CA GLY A 402 10.99 -8.06 9.94
C GLY A 402 10.71 -6.60 10.27
N GLU A 403 10.58 -5.83 9.20
CA GLU A 403 10.42 -4.38 9.25
C GLU A 403 8.92 -4.04 9.27
N ASN A 404 8.43 -3.49 10.38
CA ASN A 404 7.03 -3.07 10.52
C ASN A 404 6.70 -2.00 9.47
N PHE A 405 5.55 -2.11 8.79
CA PHE A 405 5.18 -1.18 7.73
C PHE A 405 3.69 -0.92 7.70
N ARG A 406 3.29 0.13 6.98
CA ARG A 406 1.89 0.53 6.85
C ARG A 406 1.36 0.15 5.47
N LYS A 407 0.11 -0.31 5.41
CA LYS A 407 -0.64 -0.53 4.15
C LYS A 407 -2.05 0.07 4.23
N CYS A 408 -2.65 0.36 3.08
CA CYS A 408 -4.05 0.77 3.03
C CYS A 408 -4.95 -0.46 3.23
N SER A 409 -5.84 -0.43 4.24
CA SER A 409 -6.73 -1.55 4.59
C SER A 409 -8.18 -1.07 4.77
N ALA A 410 -9.14 -1.96 4.49
CA ALA A 410 -10.59 -1.72 4.53
C ALA A 410 -11.20 -2.75 5.46
N LYS A 411 -10.88 -2.64 6.75
CA LYS A 411 -11.43 -3.54 7.77
C LYS A 411 -12.86 -3.20 8.17
N GLY A 412 -13.31 -1.96 7.95
CA GLY A 412 -14.67 -1.53 8.29
C GLY A 412 -15.73 -2.14 7.37
N LYS A 413 -16.85 -2.61 7.94
CA LYS A 413 -18.03 -3.10 7.19
C LYS A 413 -18.48 -2.11 6.11
N ILE A 414 -18.54 -0.82 6.45
CA ILE A 414 -18.88 0.25 5.51
C ILE A 414 -17.86 0.34 4.36
N SER A 415 -16.56 0.20 4.69
CA SER A 415 -15.50 0.26 3.67
C SER A 415 -15.54 -0.93 2.72
N LEU A 416 -15.89 -2.13 3.20
CA LEU A 416 -16.09 -3.31 2.35
C LEU A 416 -17.31 -3.14 1.42
N VAL A 417 -18.42 -2.60 1.94
CA VAL A 417 -19.60 -2.31 1.11
C VAL A 417 -19.29 -1.29 0.02
N ILE A 418 -18.58 -0.21 0.34
CA ILE A 418 -18.19 0.81 -0.64
C ILE A 418 -17.24 0.21 -1.70
N MET A 419 -16.24 -0.56 -1.28
CA MET A 419 -15.34 -1.25 -2.21
C MET A 419 -16.12 -2.20 -3.14
N GLY A 420 -17.08 -2.95 -2.60
CA GLY A 420 -17.96 -3.82 -3.36
C GLY A 420 -18.82 -3.05 -4.37
N LEU A 421 -19.37 -1.89 -3.99
CA LEU A 421 -20.13 -1.01 -4.90
C LEU A 421 -19.27 -0.49 -6.06
N VAL A 422 -18.03 -0.08 -5.79
CA VAL A 422 -17.08 0.37 -6.84
C VAL A 422 -16.73 -0.77 -7.80
N LEU A 423 -16.43 -1.96 -7.26
CA LEU A 423 -16.16 -3.15 -8.08
C LEU A 423 -17.37 -3.55 -8.93
N PHE A 424 -18.57 -3.52 -8.35
CA PHE A 424 -19.82 -3.82 -9.07
C PHE A 424 -20.09 -2.83 -10.20
N TYR A 425 -19.88 -1.53 -9.95
CA TYR A 425 -19.99 -0.48 -10.97
C TYR A 425 -19.07 -0.75 -12.17
N TYR A 426 -17.80 -1.06 -11.92
CA TYR A 426 -16.85 -1.39 -13.00
C TYR A 426 -17.19 -2.70 -13.71
N PHE A 427 -17.61 -3.72 -12.97
CA PHE A 427 -18.02 -4.99 -13.52
C PHE A 427 -19.17 -4.82 -14.53
N PHE A 428 -20.16 -3.98 -14.19
CA PHE A 428 -21.27 -3.68 -15.10
C PHE A 428 -20.82 -2.97 -16.38
N ILE A 429 -19.90 -2.00 -16.27
CA ILE A 429 -19.31 -1.31 -17.44
C ILE A 429 -18.57 -2.30 -18.34
N VAL A 430 -17.71 -3.14 -17.77
CA VAL A 430 -16.92 -4.13 -18.52
C VAL A 430 -17.83 -5.12 -19.24
N ILE A 431 -18.85 -5.66 -18.57
CA ILE A 431 -19.83 -6.56 -19.19
C ILE A 431 -20.56 -5.88 -20.33
N SER A 432 -20.99 -4.63 -20.14
CA SER A 432 -21.69 -3.87 -21.18
C SER A 432 -20.83 -3.73 -22.43
N ILE A 433 -19.54 -3.45 -22.27
CA ILE A 433 -18.61 -3.33 -23.41
C ILE A 433 -18.38 -4.68 -24.07
N LEU A 434 -18.11 -5.75 -23.30
CA LEU A 434 -17.91 -7.09 -23.86
C LEU A 434 -19.14 -7.57 -24.65
N PHE A 435 -20.34 -7.25 -24.16
CA PHE A 435 -21.59 -7.55 -24.86
C PHE A 435 -21.71 -6.77 -26.18
N LEU A 436 -21.40 -5.47 -26.19
CA LEU A 436 -21.41 -4.67 -27.41
C LEU A 436 -20.32 -5.11 -28.41
N CYS A 437 -19.11 -5.41 -27.93
CA CYS A 437 -18.04 -5.98 -28.73
C CYS A 437 -18.44 -7.31 -29.37
N TYR A 438 -19.20 -8.16 -28.65
CA TYR A 438 -19.74 -9.40 -29.20
C TYR A 438 -20.70 -9.12 -30.37
N ILE A 439 -21.62 -8.15 -30.22
CA ILE A 439 -22.55 -7.77 -31.29
C ILE A 439 -21.80 -7.28 -32.54
N GLU A 440 -20.80 -6.41 -32.36
CA GLU A 440 -20.05 -5.80 -33.45
C GLU A 440 -18.89 -6.66 -33.98
N TRP A 441 -18.66 -7.83 -33.40
CA TRP A 441 -17.47 -8.68 -33.64
C TRP A 441 -17.16 -8.98 -35.11
N CYS A 442 -18.19 -9.04 -35.96
CA CYS A 442 -18.07 -9.40 -37.37
C CYS A 442 -18.31 -8.22 -38.34
N VAL A 443 -18.51 -7.00 -37.82
CA VAL A 443 -18.64 -5.81 -38.67
C VAL A 443 -17.29 -5.52 -39.31
N LYS A 444 -17.20 -5.68 -40.64
CA LYS A 444 -15.93 -5.55 -41.40
C LYS A 444 -15.27 -4.18 -41.19
N THR A 445 -16.05 -3.16 -40.85
CA THR A 445 -15.61 -1.77 -40.74
C THR A 445 -14.64 -1.48 -39.63
N TYR A 446 -14.85 -2.11 -38.47
CA TYR A 446 -14.11 -1.79 -37.26
C TYR A 446 -13.61 -3.08 -36.57
N ILE A 447 -13.44 -4.15 -37.35
CA ILE A 447 -13.11 -5.48 -36.82
C ILE A 447 -11.79 -5.50 -36.02
N TYR A 448 -10.80 -4.72 -36.46
CA TYR A 448 -9.53 -4.61 -35.76
C TYR A 448 -9.65 -3.78 -34.49
N ASP A 449 -10.46 -2.72 -34.49
CA ASP A 449 -10.73 -1.89 -33.32
C ASP A 449 -11.46 -2.69 -32.24
N VAL A 450 -12.57 -3.36 -32.58
CA VAL A 450 -13.37 -4.16 -31.64
C VAL A 450 -12.54 -5.28 -31.01
N ARG A 451 -11.70 -5.97 -31.80
CA ARG A 451 -10.83 -7.04 -31.30
C ARG A 451 -9.75 -6.53 -30.36
N THR A 452 -9.11 -5.41 -30.69
CA THR A 452 -8.03 -4.86 -29.87
C THR A 452 -8.56 -4.27 -28.56
N ILE A 453 -9.72 -3.62 -28.58
CA ILE A 453 -10.46 -3.19 -27.37
C ILE A 453 -10.78 -4.41 -26.49
N THR A 454 -11.29 -5.49 -27.07
CA THR A 454 -11.61 -6.71 -26.32
C THR A 454 -10.38 -7.30 -25.65
N ILE A 455 -9.24 -7.35 -26.34
CA ILE A 455 -7.97 -7.81 -25.76
C ILE A 455 -7.53 -6.90 -24.60
N ALA A 456 -7.58 -5.58 -24.77
CA ALA A 456 -7.23 -4.62 -23.73
C ALA A 456 -8.08 -4.82 -22.46
N ILE A 457 -9.39 -5.01 -22.63
CA ILE A 457 -10.32 -5.25 -21.52
C ILE A 457 -9.97 -6.53 -20.77
N TYR A 458 -9.63 -7.62 -21.47
CA TYR A 458 -9.22 -8.85 -20.79
C TYR A 458 -7.97 -8.66 -19.92
N PHE A 459 -6.95 -7.96 -20.43
CA PHE A 459 -5.76 -7.64 -19.64
C PHE A 459 -6.08 -6.74 -18.44
N ASN A 460 -6.96 -5.76 -18.61
CA ASN A 460 -7.40 -4.88 -17.53
C ASN A 460 -8.17 -5.65 -16.45
N VAL A 461 -9.04 -6.59 -16.82
CA VAL A 461 -9.74 -7.48 -15.88
C VAL A 461 -8.74 -8.35 -15.13
N ILE A 462 -7.77 -8.97 -15.80
CA ILE A 462 -6.72 -9.78 -15.16
C ILE A 462 -5.89 -8.93 -14.19
N SER A 463 -5.52 -7.72 -14.59
CA SER A 463 -4.75 -6.85 -13.70
C SER A 463 -5.57 -6.40 -12.49
N ALA A 464 -6.86 -6.11 -12.66
CA ALA A 464 -7.74 -5.71 -11.57
C ALA A 464 -7.98 -6.86 -10.58
N THR A 465 -8.12 -8.10 -11.05
CA THR A 465 -8.24 -9.27 -10.17
C THR A 465 -6.95 -9.53 -9.41
N LEU A 466 -5.79 -9.46 -10.06
CA LEU A 466 -4.48 -9.57 -9.38
C LEU A 466 -4.29 -8.49 -8.30
N HIS A 467 -4.65 -7.24 -8.59
CA HIS A 467 -4.61 -6.15 -7.61
C HIS A 467 -5.56 -6.39 -6.43
N THR A 468 -6.76 -6.94 -6.70
CA THR A 468 -7.71 -7.33 -5.64
C THR A 468 -7.16 -8.47 -4.77
N ILE A 469 -6.46 -9.44 -5.36
CA ILE A 469 -5.82 -10.52 -4.60
C ILE A 469 -4.73 -9.96 -3.68
N LEU A 470 -3.87 -9.05 -4.18
CA LEU A 470 -2.82 -8.42 -3.38
C LEU A 470 -3.38 -7.75 -2.11
N TYR A 471 -4.57 -7.17 -2.24
CA TYR A 471 -5.24 -6.50 -1.15
C TYR A 471 -5.51 -7.41 0.05
N PHE A 472 -5.92 -8.66 -0.21
CA PHE A 472 -6.27 -9.64 0.81
C PHE A 472 -5.08 -10.48 1.29
N THR A 473 -3.97 -10.48 0.54
CA THR A 473 -2.76 -11.22 0.93
C THR A 473 -1.96 -10.52 2.03
N ASN A 474 -1.40 -11.31 2.95
CA ASN A 474 -0.53 -10.82 4.02
C ASN A 474 0.93 -10.88 3.60
N PHE A 475 1.51 -9.72 3.30
CA PHE A 475 2.93 -9.59 2.97
C PHE A 475 3.79 -9.40 4.23
N LYS A 476 4.88 -10.15 4.31
CA LYS A 476 5.94 -9.97 5.33
C LYS A 476 7.00 -8.93 4.93
N ASN A 477 6.97 -8.45 3.68
CA ASN A 477 7.97 -7.51 3.18
C ASN A 477 7.29 -6.38 2.39
N TYR A 478 7.46 -5.15 2.86
CA TYR A 478 6.87 -3.96 2.26
C TYR A 478 7.42 -3.64 0.86
N ILE A 479 8.66 -4.03 0.55
CA ILE A 479 9.26 -3.86 -0.78
C ILE A 479 8.54 -4.75 -1.79
N PHE A 480 8.28 -6.01 -1.45
CA PHE A 480 7.52 -6.91 -2.32
C PHE A 480 6.10 -6.43 -2.54
N TYR A 481 5.42 -5.99 -1.46
CA TYR A 481 4.09 -5.40 -1.59
C TYR A 481 4.10 -4.20 -2.57
N PHE A 482 5.08 -3.30 -2.44
CA PHE A 482 5.23 -2.15 -3.34
C PHE A 482 5.47 -2.55 -4.81
N ILE A 483 6.34 -3.54 -5.05
CA ILE A 483 6.68 -4.02 -6.40
C ILE A 483 5.44 -4.60 -7.07
N PHE A 484 4.73 -5.51 -6.41
CA PHE A 484 3.55 -6.14 -7.00
C PHE A 484 2.41 -5.14 -7.21
N ASN A 485 2.16 -4.26 -6.21
CA ASN A 485 1.09 -3.27 -6.29
C ASN A 485 1.26 -2.34 -7.50
N ASN A 486 2.44 -1.75 -7.66
CA ASN A 486 2.72 -0.84 -8.76
C ASN A 486 2.96 -1.57 -10.10
N GLY A 487 3.49 -2.80 -10.04
CA GLY A 487 3.74 -3.62 -11.22
C GLY A 487 2.46 -3.95 -11.98
N PHE A 488 1.39 -4.34 -11.28
CA PHE A 488 0.10 -4.61 -11.92
C PHE A 488 -0.53 -3.35 -12.53
N ILE A 489 -0.46 -2.20 -11.83
CA ILE A 489 -0.98 -0.93 -12.36
C ILE A 489 -0.26 -0.53 -13.66
N ILE A 490 1.08 -0.64 -13.70
CA ILE A 490 1.86 -0.34 -14.91
C ILE A 490 1.53 -1.33 -16.02
N MET A 491 1.42 -2.63 -15.70
CA MET A 491 1.03 -3.67 -16.67
C MET A 491 -0.29 -3.30 -17.36
N SER A 492 -1.31 -2.98 -16.58
CA SER A 492 -2.63 -2.54 -17.07
C SER A 492 -2.56 -1.33 -18.01
N ALA A 493 -1.83 -0.29 -17.59
CA ALA A 493 -1.69 0.93 -18.38
C ALA A 493 -0.94 0.70 -19.71
N VAL A 494 0.12 -0.10 -19.69
CA VAL A 494 0.92 -0.42 -20.88
C VAL A 494 0.14 -1.32 -21.84
N THR A 495 -0.55 -2.35 -21.36
CA THR A 495 -1.37 -3.20 -22.22
C THR A 495 -2.49 -2.41 -22.86
N SER A 496 -3.17 -1.55 -22.08
CA SER A 496 -4.20 -0.65 -22.60
C SER A 496 -3.62 0.25 -23.68
N TYR A 497 -2.49 0.92 -23.43
CA TYR A 497 -1.86 1.76 -24.45
C TYR A 497 -1.53 1.00 -25.73
N ILE A 498 -0.88 -0.16 -25.64
CA ILE A 498 -0.44 -0.94 -26.81
C ILE A 498 -1.63 -1.36 -27.66
N PHE A 499 -2.67 -1.93 -27.06
CA PHE A 499 -3.82 -2.46 -27.79
C PHE A 499 -4.83 -1.38 -28.18
N GLU A 500 -4.99 -0.33 -27.38
CA GLU A 500 -5.99 0.70 -27.67
C GLU A 500 -5.44 1.85 -28.52
N PHE A 501 -4.14 2.12 -28.52
CA PHE A 501 -3.56 3.25 -29.24
C PHE A 501 -2.33 2.85 -30.06
N GLY A 502 -1.35 2.21 -29.43
CA GLY A 502 -0.03 1.94 -29.96
C GLY A 502 -0.01 1.09 -31.23
N PHE A 503 -0.86 0.07 -31.35
CA PHE A 503 -0.84 -0.81 -32.54
C PHE A 503 -1.10 -0.04 -33.84
N ARG A 504 -1.87 1.06 -33.79
CA ARG A 504 -2.18 1.91 -34.95
C ARG A 504 -0.95 2.61 -35.51
N LEU A 505 0.04 2.87 -34.65
CA LEU A 505 1.32 3.46 -35.06
C LEU A 505 2.18 2.48 -35.87
N PHE A 506 1.98 1.17 -35.68
CA PHE A 506 2.77 0.13 -36.36
C PHE A 506 2.17 -0.33 -37.70
N ILE A 507 0.89 -0.05 -37.97
CA ILE A 507 0.23 -0.47 -39.22
C ILE A 507 0.96 0.03 -40.48
N PRO A 508 1.39 1.30 -40.59
CA PRO A 508 2.06 1.82 -41.79
C PRO A 508 3.45 1.22 -42.06
N PHE A 509 4.02 0.46 -41.14
CA PHE A 509 5.30 -0.20 -41.34
C PHE A 509 5.15 -1.59 -41.98
N ASN A 510 3.93 -2.14 -42.02
CA ASN A 510 3.64 -3.42 -42.64
C ASN A 510 2.82 -3.22 -43.91
N LYS A 511 3.51 -3.16 -45.07
CA LYS A 511 2.91 -2.91 -46.39
C LYS A 511 1.71 -3.82 -46.73
N LYS A 512 1.68 -5.05 -46.22
CA LYS A 512 0.56 -5.98 -46.44
C LYS A 512 -0.68 -5.55 -45.65
N LYS A 513 -0.52 -5.18 -44.38
CA LYS A 513 -1.61 -4.66 -43.54
C LYS A 513 -2.03 -3.24 -43.95
N GLU A 514 -1.08 -2.41 -44.37
CA GLU A 514 -1.34 -1.08 -44.92
C GLU A 514 -2.23 -1.16 -46.17
N ASN A 515 -1.90 -2.04 -47.13
CA ASN A 515 -2.73 -2.23 -48.31
C ASN A 515 -4.13 -2.77 -47.99
N GLU A 516 -4.26 -3.71 -47.05
CA GLU A 516 -5.56 -4.21 -46.59
C GLU A 516 -6.42 -3.10 -45.96
N VAL A 517 -5.82 -2.26 -45.11
CA VAL A 517 -6.53 -1.16 -44.44
C VAL A 517 -6.87 -0.02 -45.41
N ILE A 518 -5.98 0.33 -46.34
CA ILE A 518 -6.23 1.37 -47.35
C ILE A 518 -7.28 0.93 -48.37
N LEU A 519 -7.23 -0.31 -48.88
CA LEU A 519 -8.27 -0.86 -49.76
C LEU A 519 -9.64 -0.80 -49.07
N TYR A 520 -9.67 -1.14 -47.79
CA TYR A 520 -10.86 -1.17 -46.96
C TYR A 520 -11.45 0.23 -46.73
N ILE A 521 -10.62 1.21 -46.38
CA ILE A 521 -11.03 2.59 -46.13
C ILE A 521 -11.55 3.23 -47.43
N ASN A 522 -10.90 2.98 -48.57
CA ASN A 522 -11.37 3.43 -49.87
C ASN A 522 -12.72 2.80 -50.26
N THR A 523 -12.98 1.55 -49.90
CA THR A 523 -14.29 0.92 -50.15
C THR A 523 -15.39 1.63 -49.34
N ILE A 524 -15.11 2.03 -48.11
CA ILE A 524 -16.07 2.76 -47.28
C ILE A 524 -16.29 4.19 -47.74
N TYR A 525 -15.24 4.92 -48.10
CA TYR A 525 -15.40 6.26 -48.65
C TYR A 525 -16.25 6.24 -49.93
N ASN A 526 -16.08 5.24 -50.79
CA ASN A 526 -16.90 5.06 -51.99
C ASN A 526 -18.36 4.71 -51.66
N LEU A 527 -18.61 3.86 -50.65
CA LEU A 527 -19.96 3.54 -50.20
C LEU A 527 -20.67 4.73 -49.53
N ARG A 528 -19.92 5.58 -48.82
CA ARG A 528 -20.44 6.79 -48.15
C ARG A 528 -20.68 7.92 -49.15
N GLY A 529 -19.83 8.04 -50.17
CA GLY A 529 -19.98 8.97 -51.29
C GLY A 529 -21.20 8.67 -52.17
N ASN A 530 -21.45 7.39 -52.46
CA ASN A 530 -22.66 6.99 -53.22
C ASN A 530 -23.97 7.21 -52.45
N LYS A 531 -23.94 7.15 -51.11
CA LYS A 531 -25.13 7.40 -50.29
C LYS A 531 -25.56 8.88 -50.31
N ASN A 532 -24.62 9.80 -50.51
CA ASN A 532 -24.92 11.23 -50.62
C ASN A 532 -25.33 11.66 -52.05
N ASN A 533 -25.02 10.85 -53.07
CA ASN A 533 -25.45 11.11 -54.46
C ASN A 533 -26.83 10.53 -54.79
N MET A 534 -27.35 9.60 -53.99
CA MET A 534 -28.69 9.00 -54.21
C MET A 534 -29.87 9.91 -53.81
N ASP A 535 -29.64 10.99 -53.06
CA ASP A 535 -30.70 11.94 -52.70
C ASP A 535 -30.97 12.99 -53.80
N ASN A 536 -30.15 13.07 -54.86
CA ASN A 536 -30.29 14.04 -55.95
C ASN A 536 -30.09 13.37 -57.32
N ASN A 537 -31.09 12.62 -57.80
CA ASN A 537 -31.57 12.59 -59.20
C ASN A 537 -32.38 11.30 -59.48
N GLN A 538 -33.67 11.48 -59.73
CA GLN A 538 -34.47 10.51 -60.49
C GLN A 538 -34.09 10.64 -61.97
N GLN A 539 -33.38 9.66 -62.52
CA GLN A 539 -33.57 9.22 -63.91
C GLN A 539 -32.80 7.92 -64.18
N SER A 540 -33.53 6.97 -64.76
CA SER A 540 -33.02 5.72 -65.33
C SER A 540 -31.96 5.98 -66.39
N PHE A 541 -30.80 5.29 -66.34
CA PHE A 541 -30.10 4.82 -67.55
C PHE A 541 -29.06 3.74 -67.21
N SER A 542 -28.92 2.81 -68.15
CA SER A 542 -28.05 1.65 -68.19
C SER A 542 -26.55 1.99 -68.23
N SER A 543 -25.73 1.14 -67.60
CA SER A 543 -24.26 1.21 -67.71
C SER A 543 -23.71 0.06 -68.57
N ASN A 544 -23.52 0.34 -69.86
CA ASN A 544 -22.53 -0.36 -70.68
C ASN A 544 -21.19 0.35 -70.48
N ILE A 545 -20.27 -0.23 -69.70
CA ILE A 545 -18.82 0.07 -69.79
C ILE A 545 -18.04 -1.19 -69.38
N PHE A 546 -17.60 -1.97 -70.36
CA PHE A 546 -16.20 -2.42 -70.59
C PHE A 546 -16.19 -3.43 -71.75
N THR A 547 -15.70 -2.98 -72.90
CA THR A 547 -15.18 -3.84 -73.99
C THR A 547 -13.75 -3.44 -74.30
N ASP A 548 -13.05 -4.40 -74.94
CA ASP A 548 -11.66 -4.43 -75.46
C ASP A 548 -10.70 -5.15 -74.48
N ILE A 549 -10.05 -6.27 -74.82
CA ILE A 549 -9.35 -6.61 -76.07
C ILE A 549 -9.30 -8.14 -76.39
N SER A 550 -9.47 -8.45 -77.69
CA SER A 550 -8.98 -9.54 -78.59
C SER A 550 -9.44 -11.02 -78.51
N SER A 551 -10.40 -11.35 -79.40
CA SER A 551 -10.41 -12.37 -80.49
C SER A 551 -9.89 -13.81 -80.32
N SER A 552 -10.80 -14.80 -80.47
CA SER A 552 -10.86 -15.70 -81.64
C SER A 552 -12.13 -16.58 -81.60
N SER A 553 -12.78 -16.69 -82.75
CA SER A 553 -14.03 -17.42 -83.07
C SER A 553 -13.95 -18.94 -82.94
N ASP A 554 -14.98 -19.61 -82.39
CA ASP A 554 -15.91 -20.41 -83.20
C ASP A 554 -17.15 -20.95 -82.44
N SER A 555 -18.28 -20.87 -83.14
CA SER A 555 -19.51 -21.67 -83.14
C SER A 555 -20.20 -22.23 -81.86
N THR A 556 -21.46 -21.78 -81.71
CA THR A 556 -22.71 -22.54 -81.49
C THR A 556 -23.09 -23.14 -80.12
N GLU A 557 -24.24 -22.63 -79.66
CA GLU A 557 -25.39 -23.31 -79.04
C GLU A 557 -25.55 -23.44 -77.50
N ARG A 558 -26.71 -22.88 -77.07
CA ARG A 558 -27.68 -23.32 -76.03
C ARG A 558 -27.47 -22.96 -74.56
N SER A 559 -28.11 -21.83 -74.20
CA SER A 559 -29.13 -21.67 -73.16
C SER A 559 -28.92 -22.31 -71.78
N SER A 560 -28.59 -21.47 -70.79
CA SER A 560 -29.18 -21.50 -69.44
C SER A 560 -29.00 -20.14 -68.77
N GLU A 561 -30.06 -19.32 -68.75
CA GLU A 561 -30.12 -18.08 -68.00
C GLU A 561 -30.01 -18.36 -66.49
N ILE A 562 -28.88 -18.01 -65.89
CA ILE A 562 -28.74 -17.89 -64.43
C ILE A 562 -28.94 -16.41 -64.10
N ASN A 563 -30.17 -16.06 -63.71
CA ASN A 563 -30.51 -14.74 -63.20
C ASN A 563 -29.73 -14.45 -61.89
N PRO A 564 -28.99 -13.33 -61.79
CA PRO A 564 -28.43 -12.89 -60.52
C PRO A 564 -29.56 -12.43 -59.60
N LYS A 565 -29.72 -13.10 -58.45
CA LYS A 565 -30.67 -12.73 -57.39
C LYS A 565 -30.35 -11.33 -56.86
N TYR A 566 -31.05 -10.33 -57.38
CA TYR A 566 -31.24 -9.04 -56.72
C TYR A 566 -32.04 -9.22 -55.43
N CYS A 567 -31.70 -8.43 -54.41
CA CYS A 567 -32.43 -8.34 -53.14
C CYS A 567 -33.90 -7.99 -53.38
N HIS A 568 -34.78 -8.99 -53.30
CA HIS A 568 -36.19 -8.74 -53.00
C HIS A 568 -36.31 -8.34 -51.54
N ILE A 569 -36.72 -7.09 -51.29
CA ILE A 569 -37.40 -6.72 -50.05
C ILE A 569 -38.79 -7.36 -50.15
N SER A 570 -38.92 -8.60 -49.67
CA SER A 570 -40.21 -9.23 -49.44
C SER A 570 -40.86 -8.57 -48.23
N THR A 571 -42.01 -7.96 -48.50
CA THR A 571 -43.03 -7.50 -47.55
C THR A 571 -43.24 -8.47 -46.39
N THR A 572 -43.12 -7.94 -45.17
CA THR A 572 -43.67 -8.40 -43.87
C THR A 572 -43.76 -9.91 -43.61
N PRO A 573 -42.94 -10.45 -42.69
CA PRO A 573 -43.41 -11.46 -41.76
C PRO A 573 -44.05 -10.79 -40.53
N SER A 574 -45.12 -11.40 -40.05
CA SER A 574 -45.85 -11.13 -38.82
C SER A 574 -45.02 -10.53 -37.69
N ILE A 575 -45.58 -9.50 -37.04
CA ILE A 575 -45.11 -8.95 -35.76
C ILE A 575 -45.14 -10.08 -34.71
N SER A 576 -44.03 -10.79 -34.56
CA SER A 576 -43.72 -11.48 -33.30
C SER A 576 -42.94 -10.49 -32.44
N ASN A 577 -43.42 -10.29 -31.21
CA ASN A 577 -42.70 -9.56 -30.17
C ASN A 577 -41.44 -10.34 -29.77
N ASN A 578 -40.43 -10.35 -30.64
CA ASN A 578 -39.11 -10.86 -30.27
C ASN A 578 -38.41 -9.79 -29.43
N SER A 579 -37.93 -10.20 -28.25
CA SER A 579 -37.21 -9.31 -27.33
C SER A 579 -36.02 -8.65 -28.05
N PHE A 580 -35.72 -7.41 -27.68
CA PHE A 580 -34.56 -6.63 -28.17
C PHE A 580 -33.26 -7.47 -28.24
N PHE A 581 -33.04 -8.32 -27.24
CA PHE A 581 -31.91 -9.23 -27.15
C PHE A 581 -31.88 -10.28 -28.27
N LEU A 582 -33.02 -10.89 -28.61
CA LEU A 582 -33.11 -11.90 -29.69
C LEU A 582 -32.77 -11.30 -31.05
N LYS A 583 -33.11 -10.04 -31.30
CA LYS A 583 -32.79 -9.36 -32.56
C LYS A 583 -31.29 -9.08 -32.71
N LEU A 584 -30.63 -8.69 -31.63
CA LEU A 584 -29.17 -8.49 -31.60
C LEU A 584 -28.38 -9.78 -31.82
N VAL A 585 -28.81 -10.89 -31.20
CA VAL A 585 -28.19 -12.21 -31.41
C VAL A 585 -28.38 -12.68 -32.86
N ASN A 586 -29.56 -12.47 -33.43
CA ASN A 586 -29.83 -12.79 -34.83
C ASN A 586 -28.98 -11.95 -35.80
N TYR A 587 -28.76 -10.66 -35.49
CA TYR A 587 -27.85 -9.79 -36.26
C TYR A 587 -26.41 -10.32 -36.26
N HIS A 588 -25.90 -10.71 -35.09
CA HIS A 588 -24.57 -11.33 -34.99
C HIS A 588 -24.47 -12.60 -35.84
N ASN A 589 -25.44 -13.52 -35.73
CA ASN A 589 -25.45 -14.77 -36.51
C ASN A 589 -25.54 -14.52 -38.03
N GLN A 590 -26.29 -13.52 -38.47
CA GLN A 590 -26.34 -13.12 -39.88
C GLN A 590 -24.98 -12.59 -40.38
N SER A 591 -24.29 -11.80 -39.57
CA SER A 591 -22.96 -11.28 -39.91
C SER A 591 -21.90 -12.40 -40.00
N ILE A 592 -22.04 -13.47 -39.22
CA ILE A 592 -21.21 -14.68 -39.32
C ILE A 592 -21.50 -15.44 -40.62
N ASN A 593 -22.78 -15.65 -40.96
CA ASN A 593 -23.18 -16.42 -42.16
C ASN A 593 -22.76 -15.74 -43.47
N MET A 594 -22.68 -14.41 -43.51
CA MET A 594 -22.12 -13.68 -44.66
C MET A 594 -20.62 -13.93 -44.89
N ARG A 595 -19.91 -14.49 -43.90
CA ARG A 595 -18.48 -14.85 -44.01
C ARG A 595 -18.28 -16.30 -44.46
N SER A 596 -19.13 -17.23 -44.05
CA SER A 596 -19.03 -18.66 -44.42
C SER A 596 -19.41 -18.93 -45.87
N GLY A 597 -20.23 -18.09 -46.51
CA GLY A 597 -20.62 -18.22 -47.92
C GLY A 597 -19.55 -17.88 -48.97
N SER A 598 -18.28 -17.70 -48.59
CA SER A 598 -17.21 -17.26 -49.51
C SER A 598 -16.01 -18.20 -49.64
N ILE A 599 -16.15 -19.47 -49.21
CA ILE A 599 -15.16 -20.51 -49.49
C ILE A 599 -15.90 -21.85 -49.73
N VAL A 600 -16.17 -22.18 -50.99
CA VAL A 600 -16.37 -23.57 -51.43
C VAL A 600 -15.37 -23.80 -52.56
N PRO A 601 -14.33 -24.64 -52.39
CA PRO A 601 -13.59 -25.14 -53.52
C PRO A 601 -14.50 -26.14 -54.26
N SER A 602 -14.80 -25.82 -55.51
CA SER A 602 -15.46 -26.72 -56.45
C SER A 602 -14.57 -27.94 -56.70
N ASN A 603 -14.82 -29.04 -56.01
CA ASN A 603 -14.33 -30.36 -56.40
C ASN A 603 -15.50 -31.17 -56.96
N ASP A 604 -15.68 -31.10 -58.27
CA ASP A 604 -16.32 -32.15 -59.06
C ASP A 604 -15.48 -32.34 -60.32
N ILE A 605 -14.56 -33.30 -60.27
CA ILE A 605 -14.03 -33.96 -61.48
C ILE A 605 -14.47 -35.41 -61.36
N SER A 606 -15.45 -35.77 -62.19
CA SER A 606 -15.79 -37.15 -62.49
C SER A 606 -14.72 -37.74 -63.41
N SER A 607 -14.14 -38.87 -63.04
CA SER A 607 -13.56 -39.80 -64.01
C SER A 607 -13.86 -41.23 -63.59
N SER A 608 -14.89 -41.80 -64.21
CA SER A 608 -15.05 -43.24 -64.29
C SER A 608 -14.02 -43.79 -65.29
N LYS A 609 -13.14 -44.68 -64.83
CA LYS A 609 -12.52 -45.69 -65.69
C LYS A 609 -12.18 -46.95 -64.90
N LYS A 610 -12.54 -48.05 -65.54
CA LYS A 610 -12.52 -49.45 -65.11
C LYS A 610 -11.11 -49.98 -64.81
N SER A 611 -11.16 -51.17 -64.19
CA SER A 611 -10.28 -52.35 -64.30
C SER A 611 -9.07 -52.48 -63.37
N ASN A 612 -9.20 -53.47 -62.47
CA ASN A 612 -8.29 -54.59 -62.17
C ASN A 612 -6.79 -54.36 -62.36
N VAL A 613 -5.99 -54.62 -61.31
CA VAL A 613 -4.92 -55.64 -61.27
C VAL A 613 -4.48 -55.81 -59.80
N ILE A 614 -4.58 -57.07 -59.33
CA ILE A 614 -4.06 -57.74 -58.11
C ILE A 614 -4.63 -57.31 -56.76
#